data_AF-A0A920A7L6-F1
#
_entry.id   AF-A0A920A7L6-F1
#
_cell.length_a   1.000
_cell.length_b   1.000
_cell.length_c   1.000
_cell.angle_alpha   90.00
_cell.angle_beta   90.00
_cell.angle_gamma   90.00
#
_symmetry.space_group_name_H-M   'P 1'
#
loop_
_entity.id
_entity.type
_entity.pdbx_description
1 polymer ?
#
loop_
_entity_poly.entity_id
_entity_poly.type
_entity_poly.pdbx_seq_one_letter_code
_entity_poly.pdbx_strand_id
1 'polypeptide(L)'
;MPDNQFNPRVADQRVGYFSQRVTDLSTYDNYPQRDLINKWRLIKKDPEAELSEPVNPIVFWVEKSTPEEIKPMVVKGIEAWNFAFERAGFKNAVVAKIQPDDADWDAGDIQYNVVRWSSSPRPAFSGYGPSIGNPRTGELIAADIVQEFNAIKRGYDYRKIWGWTPESDPLEQWIVSLTMHEVGHTIGLRHNFSASYLHGPREVHDISVTGNTTISSIMDYDPINIAPEGMEQGKFFPTEPGEYDRWAIEFGYSPELSDEYRAELLALSVQDPYIYGPDGDAMSSPGRNIDPRAKRYDMSNDVVVYTDDRFNTLDKKIAELPEIYNDEGETKNDFTRTFYSLVGEKGRFMDAVSRQVGGVYVTKLVNGQDDVNAYEPVPYEKQKAAMDLITSRFLANGVWDFDPTIVKNLQREKRATGYGGGGNEDPQLHEFVLRMQTRVLAALLHPAVMTRLVDSSEYGNTYLPDEVLSDLFNGMFVAGETPDTYKRNLQSFYVDALISVFDDKSEYDDIAKAAVFASLQEINKFTKTNSRKPDVKNHYLYLNWKVDSFFEDY
;
A
#
# COMPACT_ATOMS: atom_id res chain seq x y z
N MET A 1 5.47 36.00 -10.11
CA MET A 1 4.87 35.06 -11.08
C MET A 1 5.82 34.91 -12.25
N PRO A 2 6.04 33.69 -12.76
CA PRO A 2 6.86 33.45 -13.93
C PRO A 2 6.37 34.23 -15.16
N ASP A 3 7.22 34.37 -16.17
CA ASP A 3 6.84 34.95 -17.46
C ASP A 3 5.90 34.02 -18.25
N ASN A 4 5.44 34.48 -19.42
CA ASN A 4 4.52 33.73 -20.28
C ASN A 4 5.23 32.80 -21.28
N GLN A 5 6.51 32.45 -21.08
CA GLN A 5 7.28 31.59 -21.99
C GLN A 5 7.28 30.11 -21.59
N PHE A 6 6.63 29.75 -20.48
CA PHE A 6 6.46 28.35 -20.10
C PHE A 6 5.53 27.64 -21.08
N ASN A 7 5.93 26.47 -21.57
CA ASN A 7 5.09 25.61 -22.39
C ASN A 7 4.36 24.58 -21.50
N PRO A 8 3.04 24.73 -21.27
CA PRO A 8 2.27 23.78 -20.48
C PRO A 8 2.19 22.40 -21.15
N ARG A 9 1.97 21.36 -20.35
CA ARG A 9 1.73 19.99 -20.85
C ARG A 9 0.37 19.52 -20.38
N VAL A 10 -0.45 19.05 -21.31
CA VAL A 10 -1.79 18.51 -21.01
C VAL A 10 -1.65 17.18 -20.27
N ALA A 11 -2.38 17.04 -19.17
CA ALA A 11 -2.43 15.83 -18.36
C ALA A 11 -3.09 14.67 -19.11
N ASP A 12 -2.72 13.45 -18.75
CA ASP A 12 -3.36 12.22 -19.23
C ASP A 12 -3.66 11.31 -18.04
N GLN A 13 -4.83 10.68 -18.02
CA GLN A 13 -5.25 9.81 -16.90
C GLN A 13 -4.35 8.59 -16.69
N ARG A 14 -3.53 8.24 -17.68
CA ARG A 14 -2.56 7.13 -17.63
C ARG A 14 -1.23 7.51 -16.99
N VAL A 15 -0.94 8.81 -16.83
CA VAL A 15 0.34 9.30 -16.30
C VAL A 15 0.09 10.14 -15.05
N GLY A 16 0.72 9.74 -13.96
CA GLY A 16 0.43 10.25 -12.64
C GLY A 16 1.06 11.59 -12.31
N TYR A 17 0.46 12.69 -12.76
CA TYR A 17 0.84 14.06 -12.39
C TYR A 17 -0.22 14.77 -11.55
N PHE A 18 0.22 15.62 -10.61
CA PHE A 18 -0.62 16.68 -10.07
C PHE A 18 -0.94 17.67 -11.20
N SER A 19 -2.13 18.26 -11.20
CA SER A 19 -2.57 19.11 -12.30
C SER A 19 -3.33 20.35 -11.84
N GLN A 20 -3.33 21.38 -12.71
CA GLN A 20 -4.24 22.50 -12.64
C GLN A 20 -5.49 22.18 -13.44
N ARG A 21 -6.66 22.34 -12.81
CA ARG A 21 -7.94 22.04 -13.45
C ARG A 21 -8.27 23.09 -14.51
N VAL A 22 -8.42 22.68 -15.76
CA VAL A 22 -8.81 23.56 -16.88
C VAL A 22 -9.98 22.93 -17.61
N THR A 23 -11.02 23.73 -17.84
CA THR A 23 -12.20 23.32 -18.62
C THR A 23 -12.34 24.26 -19.80
N ASP A 24 -12.16 23.72 -21.00
CA ASP A 24 -12.30 24.47 -22.24
C ASP A 24 -13.77 24.59 -22.65
N LEU A 25 -14.39 25.72 -22.36
CA LEU A 25 -15.78 25.98 -22.71
C LEU A 25 -15.96 26.54 -24.14
N SER A 26 -14.90 26.50 -24.96
CA SER A 26 -14.93 26.96 -26.36
C SER A 26 -14.91 25.83 -27.39
N THR A 27 -14.79 24.56 -26.95
CA THR A 27 -14.90 23.38 -27.79
C THR A 27 -16.32 22.80 -27.83
N TYR A 28 -16.63 22.04 -28.88
CA TYR A 28 -17.84 21.22 -28.98
C TYR A 28 -17.64 19.79 -28.41
N ASP A 29 -16.47 19.51 -27.82
CA ASP A 29 -16.19 18.20 -27.23
C ASP A 29 -17.09 17.91 -26.02
N ASN A 30 -17.59 16.68 -25.93
CA ASN A 30 -18.36 16.22 -24.77
C ASN A 30 -17.52 16.11 -23.48
N TYR A 31 -16.19 16.04 -23.62
CA TYR A 31 -15.24 16.03 -22.51
C TYR A 31 -14.26 17.22 -22.65
N PRO A 32 -14.65 18.42 -22.18
CA PRO A 32 -13.89 19.66 -22.35
C PRO A 32 -12.72 19.84 -21.36
N GLN A 33 -12.46 18.88 -20.48
CA GLN A 33 -11.38 18.97 -19.50
C GLN A 33 -10.02 18.88 -20.21
N ARG A 34 -9.14 19.85 -19.94
CA ARG A 34 -7.79 19.98 -20.52
C ARG A 34 -6.78 20.35 -19.45
N ASP A 35 -6.84 19.62 -18.34
CA ASP A 35 -6.00 19.85 -17.18
C ASP A 35 -4.51 19.87 -17.55
N LEU A 36 -3.75 20.73 -16.89
CA LEU A 36 -2.32 20.94 -17.18
C LEU A 36 -1.48 20.34 -16.06
N ILE A 37 -0.49 19.51 -16.39
CA ILE A 37 0.37 18.92 -15.35
C ILE A 37 1.19 19.99 -14.64
N ASN A 38 1.46 19.75 -13.37
CA ASN A 38 2.42 20.54 -12.61
C ASN A 38 3.84 20.05 -12.92
N LYS A 39 4.71 20.91 -13.44
CA LYS A 39 6.12 20.59 -13.69
C LYS A 39 7.04 21.80 -13.62
N TRP A 40 8.33 21.58 -13.36
CA TRP A 40 9.35 22.62 -13.43
C TRP A 40 9.69 23.00 -14.86
N ARG A 41 10.11 24.25 -15.07
CA ARG A 41 10.61 24.71 -16.37
C ARG A 41 12.05 24.25 -16.58
N LEU A 42 12.23 23.22 -17.40
CA LEU A 42 13.55 22.77 -17.86
C LEU A 42 13.74 23.08 -19.35
N ILE A 43 14.85 23.76 -19.66
CA ILE A 43 15.26 24.11 -21.03
C ILE A 43 16.69 23.63 -21.18
N LYS A 44 17.00 22.85 -22.22
CA LYS A 44 18.36 22.39 -22.50
C LYS A 44 19.30 23.58 -22.75
N LYS A 45 20.51 23.54 -22.18
CA LYS A 45 21.59 24.48 -22.55
C LYS A 45 22.00 24.30 -24.01
N ASP A 46 22.09 23.05 -24.46
CA ASP A 46 22.30 22.68 -25.86
C ASP A 46 21.03 21.98 -26.40
N PRO A 47 20.17 22.69 -27.15
CA PRO A 47 18.93 22.13 -27.67
C PRO A 47 19.11 20.94 -28.62
N GLU A 48 20.25 20.85 -29.31
CA GLU A 48 20.53 19.82 -30.32
C GLU A 48 21.17 18.56 -29.73
N ALA A 49 21.68 18.64 -28.49
CA ALA A 49 22.25 17.50 -27.81
C ALA A 49 21.17 16.52 -27.33
N GLU A 50 21.42 15.22 -27.48
CA GLU A 50 20.57 14.16 -26.92
C GLU A 50 20.42 14.32 -25.41
N LEU A 51 21.55 14.48 -24.70
CA LEU A 51 21.64 14.78 -23.27
C LEU A 51 22.29 16.14 -23.04
N SER A 52 21.57 17.08 -22.41
CA SER A 52 22.09 18.40 -22.03
C SER A 52 21.80 18.70 -20.57
N GLU A 53 22.67 19.46 -19.91
CA GLU A 53 22.27 20.12 -18.67
C GLU A 53 21.16 21.13 -18.95
N PRO A 54 20.23 21.35 -18.01
CA PRO A 54 19.27 22.44 -18.14
C PRO A 54 19.95 23.78 -17.89
N VAL A 55 19.42 24.86 -18.50
CA VAL A 55 19.85 26.24 -18.22
C VAL A 55 19.71 26.54 -16.72
N ASN A 56 18.59 26.15 -16.13
CA ASN A 56 18.33 26.23 -14.70
C ASN A 56 18.00 24.82 -14.17
N PRO A 57 18.88 24.18 -13.40
CA PRO A 57 18.56 22.92 -12.72
C PRO A 57 17.59 23.14 -11.56
N ILE A 58 16.86 22.10 -11.18
CA ILE A 58 16.02 22.07 -9.99
C ILE A 58 16.94 21.84 -8.80
N VAL A 59 17.17 22.88 -8.01
CA VAL A 59 18.05 22.81 -6.84
C VAL A 59 17.22 22.54 -5.58
N PHE A 60 17.58 21.47 -4.87
CA PHE A 60 17.08 21.19 -3.52
C PHE A 60 18.20 21.39 -2.49
N TRP A 61 17.86 21.97 -1.36
CA TRP A 61 18.76 22.17 -0.24
C TRP A 61 18.42 21.23 0.90
N VAL A 62 19.39 20.44 1.34
CA VAL A 62 19.30 19.64 2.56
C VAL A 62 19.52 20.58 3.73
N GLU A 63 18.54 20.68 4.61
CA GLU A 63 18.57 21.56 5.77
C GLU A 63 19.78 21.24 6.65
N LYS A 64 20.45 22.27 7.17
CA LYS A 64 21.66 22.12 8.00
C LYS A 64 21.44 21.30 9.27
N SER A 65 20.22 21.27 9.81
CA SER A 65 19.83 20.52 11.00
C SER A 65 19.66 19.01 10.77
N THR A 66 19.70 18.56 9.51
CA THR A 66 19.75 17.13 9.15
C THR A 66 20.92 16.47 9.87
N PRO A 67 20.77 15.29 10.53
CA PRO A 67 21.90 14.59 11.13
C PRO A 67 22.99 14.30 10.08
N GLU A 68 24.27 14.47 10.45
CA GLU A 68 25.41 14.38 9.52
C GLU A 68 25.48 13.03 8.80
N GLU A 69 25.16 11.94 9.51
CA GLU A 69 25.14 10.59 8.96
C GLU A 69 23.99 10.36 7.97
N ILE A 70 22.95 11.19 8.01
CA ILE A 70 21.76 11.09 7.15
C ILE A 70 21.88 11.99 5.92
N LYS A 71 22.62 13.12 5.99
CA LYS A 71 22.80 14.07 4.87
C LYS A 71 23.18 13.38 3.55
N PRO A 72 24.15 12.44 3.49
CA PRO A 72 24.52 11.77 2.25
C PRO A 72 23.38 10.93 1.65
N MET A 73 22.54 10.33 2.49
CA MET A 73 21.40 9.51 2.07
C MET A 73 20.32 10.38 1.41
N VAL A 74 20.06 11.57 1.98
CA VAL A 74 19.12 12.55 1.42
C VAL A 74 19.64 13.10 0.08
N VAL A 75 20.91 13.48 0.01
CA VAL A 75 21.56 13.93 -1.24
C VAL A 75 21.40 12.86 -2.32
N LYS A 76 21.69 11.60 -2.00
CA LYS A 76 21.53 10.47 -2.93
C LYS A 76 20.08 10.31 -3.40
N GLY A 77 19.10 10.41 -2.51
CA GLY A 77 17.68 10.34 -2.88
C GLY A 77 17.20 11.50 -3.76
N ILE A 78 17.71 12.72 -3.54
CA ILE A 78 17.41 13.88 -4.40
C ILE A 78 18.00 13.64 -5.81
N GLU A 79 19.28 13.29 -5.89
CA GLU A 79 20.00 13.22 -7.16
C GLU A 79 19.71 11.95 -7.97
N ALA A 80 19.16 10.90 -7.33
CA ALA A 80 18.71 9.69 -8.02
C ALA A 80 17.66 9.96 -9.10
N TRP A 81 16.89 11.05 -8.99
CA TRP A 81 15.95 11.45 -10.04
C TRP A 81 16.62 11.74 -11.38
N ASN A 82 17.93 12.04 -11.41
CA ASN A 82 18.65 12.22 -12.67
C ASN A 82 18.59 10.98 -13.58
N PHE A 83 18.52 9.76 -13.03
CA PHE A 83 18.32 8.54 -13.82
C PHE A 83 17.01 8.56 -14.64
N ALA A 84 15.96 9.22 -14.13
CA ALA A 84 14.71 9.42 -14.87
C ALA A 84 14.79 10.60 -15.83
N PHE A 85 15.45 11.70 -15.43
CA PHE A 85 15.60 12.88 -16.28
C PHE A 85 16.50 12.67 -17.49
N GLU A 86 17.44 11.71 -17.43
CA GLU A 86 18.25 11.29 -18.59
C GLU A 86 17.35 10.83 -19.74
N ARG A 87 16.27 10.10 -19.44
CA ARG A 87 15.28 9.67 -20.44
C ARG A 87 14.52 10.83 -21.07
N ALA A 88 14.34 11.93 -20.33
CA ALA A 88 13.78 13.18 -20.86
C ALA A 88 14.84 14.06 -21.58
N GLY A 89 16.08 13.58 -21.74
CA GLY A 89 17.16 14.29 -22.43
C GLY A 89 17.98 15.22 -21.52
N PHE A 90 17.85 15.12 -20.20
CA PHE A 90 18.57 15.99 -19.26
C PHE A 90 19.57 15.23 -18.40
N LYS A 91 20.77 15.78 -18.25
CA LYS A 91 21.72 15.37 -17.19
C LYS A 91 21.82 16.47 -16.14
N ASN A 92 22.06 16.12 -14.88
CA ASN A 92 22.12 17.08 -13.77
C ASN A 92 20.88 18.00 -13.71
N ALA A 93 19.71 17.44 -14.02
CA ALA A 93 18.44 18.16 -13.95
C ALA A 93 18.07 18.53 -12.52
N VAL A 94 18.36 17.62 -11.59
CA VAL A 94 18.12 17.78 -10.16
C VAL A 94 19.48 17.83 -9.45
N VAL A 95 19.67 18.83 -8.60
CA VAL A 95 20.92 19.06 -7.88
C VAL A 95 20.64 19.20 -6.39
N ALA A 96 21.34 18.43 -5.56
CA ALA A 96 21.30 18.60 -4.12
C ALA A 96 22.41 19.54 -3.64
N LYS A 97 22.12 20.36 -2.64
CA LYS A 97 23.11 21.17 -1.92
C LYS A 97 22.88 21.05 -0.42
N ILE A 98 23.94 21.20 0.37
CA ILE A 98 23.79 21.32 1.82
C ILE A 98 23.64 22.80 2.15
N GLN A 99 22.62 23.15 2.94
CA GLN A 99 22.47 24.50 3.47
C GLN A 99 23.70 24.86 4.31
N PRO A 100 24.42 25.96 4.02
CA PRO A 100 25.55 26.39 4.85
C PRO A 100 25.11 26.73 6.27
N ASP A 101 26.00 26.48 7.24
CA ASP A 101 25.71 26.81 8.64
C ASP A 101 25.50 28.32 8.86
N ASP A 102 26.20 29.13 8.07
CA ASP A 102 26.18 30.60 8.05
C ASP A 102 25.16 31.20 7.06
N ALA A 103 24.29 30.38 6.47
CA ALA A 103 23.20 30.87 5.62
C ALA A 103 22.30 31.88 6.37
N ASP A 104 21.96 32.98 5.70
CA ASP A 104 21.11 34.06 6.19
C ASP A 104 19.60 33.82 5.96
N TRP A 105 19.27 32.70 5.30
CA TRP A 105 17.90 32.23 5.03
C TRP A 105 17.59 30.95 5.83
N ASP A 106 16.30 30.69 6.06
CA ASP A 106 15.79 29.53 6.78
C ASP A 106 14.98 28.58 5.90
N ALA A 107 14.69 27.37 6.41
CA ALA A 107 14.03 26.32 5.65
C ALA A 107 12.60 26.66 5.16
N GLY A 108 11.97 27.70 5.73
CA GLY A 108 10.66 28.19 5.30
C GLY A 108 10.72 29.27 4.23
N ASP A 109 11.91 29.68 3.79
CA ASP A 109 12.06 30.66 2.70
C ASP A 109 11.63 30.05 1.36
N ILE A 110 10.57 30.63 0.80
CA ILE A 110 9.94 30.20 -0.47
C ILE A 110 10.88 30.30 -1.70
N GLN A 111 12.02 30.98 -1.58
CA GLN A 111 13.00 31.09 -2.66
C GLN A 111 13.86 29.82 -2.81
N TYR A 112 13.86 28.95 -1.81
CA TYR A 112 14.66 27.74 -1.76
C TYR A 112 13.75 26.52 -1.68
N ASN A 113 14.00 25.50 -2.51
CA ASN A 113 13.37 24.20 -2.29
C ASN A 113 14.17 23.46 -1.23
N VAL A 114 13.58 23.19 -0.07
CA VAL A 114 14.31 22.64 1.07
C VAL A 114 13.77 21.26 1.43
N VAL A 115 14.66 20.31 1.68
CA VAL A 115 14.38 19.06 2.39
C VAL A 115 14.75 19.28 3.85
N ARG A 116 13.72 19.43 4.69
CA ARG A 116 13.84 19.76 6.11
C ARG A 116 13.30 18.65 7.01
N TRP A 117 13.69 18.68 8.28
CA TRP A 117 13.29 17.68 9.27
C TRP A 117 12.30 18.24 10.29
N SER A 118 11.33 17.41 10.66
CA SER A 118 10.40 17.68 11.76
C SER A 118 10.47 16.58 12.81
N SER A 119 10.27 16.96 14.08
CA SER A 119 10.16 16.02 15.20
C SER A 119 8.81 16.21 15.89
N SER A 120 7.80 15.51 15.38
CA SER A 120 6.45 15.54 15.95
C SER A 120 6.28 14.50 17.07
N PRO A 121 5.58 14.83 18.18
CA PRO A 121 5.26 13.83 19.22
C PRO A 121 4.33 12.71 18.75
N ARG A 122 3.50 12.98 17.73
CA ARG A 122 2.57 12.04 17.09
C ARG A 122 2.58 12.25 15.58
N PRO A 123 3.64 11.80 14.88
CA PRO A 123 3.76 12.00 13.44
C PRO A 123 2.70 11.15 12.72
N ALA A 124 1.99 11.76 11.77
CA ALA A 124 0.98 11.08 10.96
C ALA A 124 1.58 10.34 9.76
N PHE A 125 2.72 10.82 9.25
CA PHE A 125 3.42 10.31 8.08
C PHE A 125 4.93 10.22 8.35
N SER A 126 5.70 9.66 7.40
CA SER A 126 7.17 9.66 7.43
C SER A 126 7.76 10.84 6.65
N GLY A 127 7.02 11.39 5.68
CA GLY A 127 7.35 12.61 4.98
C GLY A 127 6.11 13.21 4.32
N TYR A 128 6.27 14.43 3.80
CA TYR A 128 5.34 15.07 2.88
C TYR A 128 6.08 16.11 2.03
N GLY A 129 5.89 16.06 0.71
CA GLY A 129 6.50 16.97 -0.27
C GLY A 129 5.49 17.85 -1.02
N PRO A 130 4.86 18.86 -0.38
CA PRO A 130 4.04 19.82 -1.09
C PRO A 130 4.82 20.62 -2.14
N SER A 131 4.13 20.97 -3.22
CA SER A 131 4.62 21.86 -4.27
C SER A 131 3.56 22.88 -4.67
N ILE A 132 4.02 24.02 -5.18
CA ILE A 132 3.17 25.12 -5.63
C ILE A 132 3.34 25.27 -7.13
N GLY A 133 2.24 25.08 -7.86
CA GLY A 133 2.16 25.33 -9.29
C GLY A 133 1.46 26.64 -9.62
N ASN A 134 1.87 27.30 -10.69
CA ASN A 134 1.15 28.42 -11.27
C ASN A 134 -0.24 27.93 -11.72
N PRO A 135 -1.34 28.50 -11.20
CA PRO A 135 -2.70 27.99 -11.45
C PRO A 135 -3.16 28.14 -12.91
N ARG A 136 -2.43 28.90 -13.73
CA ARG A 136 -2.76 29.11 -15.15
C ARG A 136 -1.99 28.20 -16.10
N THR A 137 -0.81 27.75 -15.70
CA THR A 137 0.13 27.08 -16.62
C THR A 137 0.61 25.73 -16.10
N GLY A 138 0.49 25.44 -14.80
CA GLY A 138 1.10 24.26 -14.17
C GLY A 138 2.60 24.43 -13.90
N GLU A 139 3.22 25.58 -14.19
CA GLU A 139 4.64 25.79 -13.88
C GLU A 139 4.88 25.74 -12.36
N LEU A 140 5.67 24.77 -11.90
CA LEU A 140 6.10 24.69 -10.50
C LEU A 140 7.03 25.87 -10.18
N ILE A 141 6.78 26.50 -9.03
CA ILE A 141 7.50 27.71 -8.60
C ILE A 141 8.15 27.57 -7.23
N ALA A 142 7.69 26.63 -6.40
CA ALA A 142 8.25 26.37 -5.08
C ALA A 142 7.90 24.93 -4.64
N ALA A 143 8.76 24.35 -3.83
CA ALA A 143 8.56 23.09 -3.14
C ALA A 143 9.13 23.16 -1.72
N ASP A 144 8.49 22.48 -0.77
CA ASP A 144 8.97 22.36 0.61
C ASP A 144 8.75 20.91 1.03
N ILE A 145 9.81 20.18 1.38
CA ILE A 145 9.74 18.78 1.76
C ILE A 145 10.03 18.65 3.24
N VAL A 146 9.11 18.04 3.97
CA VAL A 146 9.32 17.71 5.37
C VAL A 146 9.45 16.21 5.52
N GLN A 147 10.56 15.78 6.11
CA GLN A 147 10.72 14.40 6.57
C GLN A 147 10.61 14.36 8.09
N GLU A 148 9.86 13.40 8.62
CA GLU A 148 9.64 13.25 10.05
C GLU A 148 10.75 12.37 10.67
N PHE A 149 11.20 12.72 11.87
CA PHE A 149 12.27 11.99 12.58
C PHE A 149 11.89 10.52 12.87
N ASN A 150 10.61 10.17 12.82
CA ASN A 150 10.16 8.78 12.89
C ASN A 150 10.67 7.92 11.72
N ALA A 151 11.01 8.52 10.57
CA ALA A 151 11.60 7.81 9.44
C ALA A 151 12.99 7.27 9.78
N ILE A 152 13.82 8.08 10.44
CA ILE A 152 15.15 7.66 10.91
C ILE A 152 15.01 6.54 11.94
N LYS A 153 14.10 6.71 12.93
CA LYS A 153 13.81 5.66 13.92
C LYS A 153 13.40 4.34 13.26
N ARG A 154 12.54 4.41 12.24
CA ARG A 154 12.09 3.24 11.48
C ARG A 154 13.24 2.55 10.74
N GLY A 155 14.15 3.30 10.12
CA GLY A 155 15.33 2.72 9.48
C GLY A 155 16.28 2.03 10.46
N TYR A 156 16.47 2.61 11.66
CA TYR A 156 17.21 1.93 12.74
C TYR A 156 16.49 0.69 13.27
N ASP A 157 15.16 0.73 13.37
CA ASP A 157 14.36 -0.45 13.71
C ASP A 157 14.55 -1.56 12.66
N TYR A 158 14.60 -1.21 11.37
CA TYR A 158 14.89 -2.19 10.31
C TYR A 158 16.28 -2.81 10.46
N ARG A 159 17.33 -2.02 10.72
CA ARG A 159 18.67 -2.54 11.01
C ARG A 159 18.66 -3.50 12.21
N LYS A 160 17.96 -3.16 13.29
CA LYS A 160 17.89 -3.97 14.51
C LYS A 160 17.14 -5.29 14.29
N ILE A 161 16.04 -5.27 13.52
CA ILE A 161 15.16 -6.43 13.33
C ILE A 161 15.68 -7.36 12.22
N TRP A 162 16.13 -6.80 11.10
CA TRP A 162 16.44 -7.56 9.88
C TRP A 162 17.94 -7.70 9.60
N GLY A 163 18.79 -7.02 10.36
CA GLY A 163 20.23 -7.01 10.13
C GLY A 163 20.63 -6.12 8.94
N TRP A 164 21.94 -5.85 8.81
CA TRP A 164 22.46 -4.99 7.75
C TRP A 164 23.97 -5.17 7.53
N THR A 165 24.44 -4.72 6.36
CA THR A 165 25.86 -4.58 5.99
C THR A 165 26.07 -3.22 5.32
N PRO A 166 27.31 -2.69 5.22
CA PRO A 166 27.55 -1.44 4.49
C PRO A 166 27.06 -1.47 3.03
N GLU A 167 27.09 -2.64 2.38
CA GLU A 167 26.65 -2.81 0.99
C GLU A 167 25.11 -3.00 0.88
N SER A 168 24.48 -3.47 1.95
CA SER A 168 23.03 -3.70 2.04
C SER A 168 22.49 -3.20 3.38
N ASP A 169 22.23 -1.90 3.43
CA ASP A 169 21.72 -1.21 4.60
C ASP A 169 20.26 -0.77 4.44
N PRO A 170 19.31 -1.32 5.21
CA PRO A 170 17.91 -0.92 5.15
C PRO A 170 17.67 0.51 5.66
N LEU A 171 18.54 1.10 6.49
CA LEU A 171 18.41 2.51 6.88
C LEU A 171 18.69 3.42 5.68
N GLU A 172 19.85 3.24 5.03
CA GLU A 172 20.20 4.01 3.84
C GLU A 172 19.13 3.85 2.75
N GLN A 173 18.77 2.62 2.40
CA GLN A 173 17.80 2.36 1.34
C GLN A 173 16.43 2.98 1.66
N TRP A 174 15.97 2.89 2.92
CA TRP A 174 14.72 3.53 3.37
C TRP A 174 14.76 5.05 3.24
N ILE A 175 15.83 5.72 3.70
CA ILE A 175 15.94 7.18 3.63
C ILE A 175 16.08 7.66 2.18
N VAL A 176 16.84 6.96 1.35
CA VAL A 176 16.96 7.24 -0.09
C VAL A 176 15.58 7.12 -0.75
N SER A 177 14.89 5.99 -0.53
CA SER A 177 13.56 5.71 -1.09
C SER A 177 12.53 6.75 -0.67
N LEU A 178 12.45 7.07 0.63
CA LEU A 178 11.55 8.09 1.16
C LEU A 178 11.86 9.47 0.57
N THR A 179 13.14 9.85 0.51
CA THR A 179 13.54 11.14 -0.06
C THR A 179 13.15 11.22 -1.53
N MET A 180 13.38 10.16 -2.30
CA MET A 180 12.97 10.10 -3.70
C MET A 180 11.45 10.23 -3.85
N HIS A 181 10.66 9.54 -3.02
CA HIS A 181 9.20 9.62 -3.03
C HIS A 181 8.72 11.07 -2.83
N GLU A 182 9.24 11.76 -1.80
CA GLU A 182 8.84 13.14 -1.54
C GLU A 182 9.32 14.10 -2.64
N VAL A 183 10.54 13.92 -3.16
CA VAL A 183 11.03 14.69 -4.31
C VAL A 183 10.15 14.45 -5.54
N GLY A 184 9.67 13.21 -5.74
CA GLY A 184 8.74 12.83 -6.80
C GLY A 184 7.47 13.69 -6.81
N HIS A 185 6.86 13.91 -5.65
CA HIS A 185 5.74 14.85 -5.50
C HIS A 185 6.11 16.27 -5.90
N THR A 186 7.31 16.72 -5.55
CA THR A 186 7.76 18.09 -5.84
C THR A 186 8.22 18.31 -7.28
N ILE A 187 8.45 17.26 -8.06
CA ILE A 187 8.66 17.35 -9.51
C ILE A 187 7.39 17.05 -10.31
N GLY A 188 6.26 16.87 -9.61
CA GLY A 188 4.92 16.83 -10.18
C GLY A 188 4.19 15.50 -10.07
N LEU A 189 4.84 14.43 -9.62
CA LEU A 189 4.26 13.08 -9.65
C LEU A 189 3.27 12.82 -8.51
N ARG A 190 2.22 12.07 -8.82
CA ARG A 190 1.28 11.52 -7.84
C ARG A 190 1.65 10.10 -7.46
N HIS A 191 1.02 9.59 -6.40
CA HIS A 191 1.14 8.19 -6.03
C HIS A 191 0.77 7.26 -7.18
N ASN A 192 1.48 6.13 -7.27
CA ASN A 192 1.15 4.99 -8.12
C ASN A 192 1.15 3.71 -7.27
N PHE A 193 -0.03 3.33 -6.78
CA PHE A 193 -0.21 2.15 -5.93
C PHE A 193 -0.31 0.84 -6.70
N SER A 194 -0.02 0.86 -8.01
CA SER A 194 0.10 -0.34 -8.85
C SER A 194 1.53 -0.77 -9.10
N ALA A 195 2.50 -0.12 -8.45
CA ALA A 195 3.89 -0.33 -8.76
C ALA A 195 4.45 -1.64 -8.21
N SER A 196 3.92 -2.07 -7.07
CA SER A 196 4.22 -3.32 -6.39
C SER A 196 3.85 -4.57 -7.19
N TYR A 197 3.01 -4.43 -8.23
CA TYR A 197 2.55 -5.51 -9.12
C TYR A 197 3.59 -5.92 -10.18
N LEU A 198 4.73 -5.25 -10.30
CA LEU A 198 5.66 -5.52 -11.40
C LEU A 198 6.30 -6.92 -11.36
N HIS A 199 6.70 -7.39 -10.18
CA HIS A 199 7.51 -8.60 -10.04
C HIS A 199 6.75 -9.74 -9.35
N GLY A 200 7.11 -10.99 -9.66
CA GLY A 200 6.64 -12.15 -8.92
C GLY A 200 7.21 -12.26 -7.50
N PRO A 201 6.66 -13.16 -6.68
CA PRO A 201 6.97 -13.28 -5.25
C PRO A 201 8.41 -13.75 -4.98
N ARG A 202 9.06 -14.36 -5.98
CA ARG A 202 10.47 -14.75 -5.91
C ARG A 202 11.38 -13.72 -6.59
N GLU A 203 10.95 -13.21 -7.74
CA GLU A 203 11.68 -12.24 -8.55
C GLU A 203 11.95 -10.94 -7.80
N VAL A 204 11.01 -10.48 -6.96
CA VAL A 204 11.16 -9.25 -6.17
C VAL A 204 12.38 -9.28 -5.21
N HIS A 205 12.92 -10.46 -4.92
CA HIS A 205 14.10 -10.64 -4.07
C HIS A 205 15.40 -10.79 -4.88
N ASP A 206 15.32 -10.99 -6.20
CA ASP A 206 16.47 -11.28 -7.06
C ASP A 206 17.04 -10.00 -7.69
N ILE A 207 18.20 -9.56 -7.21
CA ILE A 207 18.89 -8.36 -7.70
C ILE A 207 19.23 -8.47 -9.20
N SER A 208 19.42 -9.66 -9.75
CA SER A 208 19.66 -9.82 -11.18
C SER A 208 18.44 -9.49 -12.05
N VAL A 209 17.24 -9.52 -11.45
CA VAL A 209 15.98 -9.15 -12.08
C VAL A 209 15.60 -7.71 -11.71
N THR A 210 15.65 -7.35 -10.43
CA THR A 210 15.18 -6.04 -9.94
C THR A 210 16.20 -4.92 -10.08
N GLY A 211 17.49 -5.25 -10.16
CA GLY A 211 18.56 -4.27 -10.02
C GLY A 211 18.42 -3.44 -8.74
N ASN A 212 18.39 -2.11 -8.89
CA ASN A 212 18.21 -1.17 -7.79
C ASN A 212 16.74 -0.77 -7.53
N THR A 213 15.77 -1.40 -8.19
CA THR A 213 14.34 -1.02 -8.15
C THR A 213 13.45 -2.24 -7.98
N THR A 214 12.80 -2.40 -6.83
CA THR A 214 11.93 -3.55 -6.52
C THR A 214 10.47 -3.36 -6.97
N ILE A 215 10.12 -2.18 -7.47
CA ILE A 215 8.77 -1.77 -7.89
C ILE A 215 8.87 -0.88 -9.12
N SER A 216 7.79 -0.76 -9.92
CA SER A 216 7.84 0.06 -11.15
C SER A 216 7.91 1.56 -10.89
N SER A 217 7.48 2.04 -9.73
CA SER A 217 7.42 3.45 -9.34
C SER A 217 7.73 3.62 -7.87
N ILE A 218 8.62 4.54 -7.52
CA ILE A 218 8.90 4.98 -6.14
C ILE A 218 7.68 5.62 -5.48
N MET A 219 6.66 6.00 -6.27
CA MET A 219 5.47 6.68 -5.79
C MET A 219 4.42 5.74 -5.16
N ASP A 220 4.76 4.47 -4.95
CA ASP A 220 3.96 3.51 -4.17
C ASP A 220 4.28 3.63 -2.66
N TYR A 221 3.50 2.94 -1.83
CA TYR A 221 3.78 2.68 -0.42
C TYR A 221 4.22 1.23 -0.24
N ASP A 222 5.36 0.87 -0.81
CA ASP A 222 5.90 -0.48 -0.74
C ASP A 222 6.33 -0.86 0.69
N PRO A 223 6.06 -2.10 1.13
CA PRO A 223 6.60 -2.63 2.36
C PRO A 223 8.08 -3.00 2.20
N ILE A 224 8.82 -3.08 3.30
CA ILE A 224 10.20 -3.57 3.29
C ILE A 224 10.29 -4.97 2.65
N ASN A 225 11.13 -5.07 1.62
CA ASN A 225 11.40 -6.32 0.91
C ASN A 225 12.33 -7.21 1.75
N ILE A 226 11.80 -8.34 2.25
CA ILE A 226 12.57 -9.33 3.02
C ILE A 226 12.45 -10.65 2.29
N ALA A 227 13.59 -11.18 1.86
CA ALA A 227 13.63 -12.47 1.20
C ALA A 227 13.24 -13.58 2.19
N PRO A 228 12.43 -14.57 1.77
CA PRO A 228 12.11 -15.70 2.62
C PRO A 228 13.35 -16.56 2.88
N GLU A 229 13.28 -17.38 3.93
CA GLU A 229 14.38 -18.25 4.31
C GLU A 229 14.83 -19.16 3.15
N GLY A 230 16.15 -19.26 2.97
CA GLY A 230 16.76 -20.03 1.88
C GLY A 230 16.94 -19.23 0.59
N MET A 231 16.48 -17.98 0.52
CA MET A 231 16.79 -17.05 -0.57
C MET A 231 17.83 -16.01 -0.15
N GLU A 232 18.62 -15.56 -1.12
CA GLU A 232 19.52 -14.43 -0.92
C GLU A 232 18.70 -13.13 -0.78
N GLN A 233 19.12 -12.26 0.12
CA GLN A 233 18.44 -10.99 0.36
C GLN A 233 18.72 -10.00 -0.77
N GLY A 234 17.66 -9.60 -1.47
CA GLY A 234 17.69 -8.49 -2.42
C GLY A 234 17.74 -7.11 -1.78
N LYS A 235 17.46 -6.06 -2.56
CA LYS A 235 17.29 -4.70 -2.01
C LYS A 235 16.09 -4.66 -1.06
N PHE A 236 16.23 -4.03 0.10
CA PHE A 236 15.16 -3.79 1.06
C PHE A 236 14.15 -2.75 0.55
N PHE A 237 14.65 -1.73 -0.14
CA PHE A 237 13.88 -0.66 -0.76
C PHE A 237 14.56 -0.21 -2.07
N PRO A 238 13.81 0.34 -3.03
CA PRO A 238 14.38 0.92 -4.24
C PRO A 238 15.33 2.08 -3.93
N THR A 239 16.44 2.19 -4.68
CA THR A 239 17.40 3.29 -4.56
C THR A 239 17.54 4.11 -5.85
N GLU A 240 16.72 3.80 -6.86
CA GLU A 240 16.62 4.50 -8.13
C GLU A 240 15.16 4.58 -8.59
N PRO A 241 14.77 5.55 -9.43
CA PRO A 241 13.42 5.59 -9.99
C PRO A 241 13.15 4.33 -10.83
N GLY A 242 11.98 3.75 -10.65
CA GLY A 242 11.53 2.58 -11.40
C GLY A 242 11.15 2.93 -12.84
N GLU A 243 10.84 1.91 -13.64
CA GLU A 243 10.55 2.08 -15.07
C GLU A 243 9.33 2.98 -15.34
N TYR A 244 8.29 2.92 -14.51
CA TYR A 244 7.15 3.84 -14.57
C TYR A 244 7.59 5.29 -14.31
N ASP A 245 8.44 5.52 -13.31
CA ASP A 245 8.90 6.88 -12.97
C ASP A 245 9.69 7.49 -14.13
N ARG A 246 10.57 6.71 -14.75
CA ARG A 246 11.37 7.12 -15.91
C ARG A 246 10.45 7.49 -17.08
N TRP A 247 9.45 6.66 -17.36
CA TRP A 247 8.44 6.91 -18.40
C TRP A 247 7.55 8.13 -18.09
N ALA A 248 7.14 8.32 -16.83
CA ALA A 248 6.36 9.49 -16.42
C ALA A 248 7.16 10.78 -16.59
N ILE A 249 8.45 10.78 -16.21
CA ILE A 249 9.35 11.93 -16.40
C ILE A 249 9.59 12.19 -17.89
N GLU A 250 9.75 11.17 -18.72
CA GLU A 250 9.82 11.31 -20.18
C GLU A 250 8.58 12.02 -20.73
N PHE A 251 7.38 11.59 -20.32
CA PHE A 251 6.12 12.25 -20.72
C PHE A 251 6.07 13.72 -20.27
N GLY A 252 6.43 14.00 -19.02
CA GLY A 252 6.31 15.34 -18.45
C GLY A 252 7.37 16.32 -18.96
N TYR A 253 8.62 15.87 -19.10
CA TYR A 253 9.78 16.75 -19.23
C TYR A 253 10.49 16.69 -20.58
N SER A 254 10.20 15.73 -21.46
CA SER A 254 10.81 15.72 -22.81
C SER A 254 10.54 17.04 -23.55
N PRO A 255 11.58 17.74 -24.02
CA PRO A 255 11.43 18.93 -24.87
C PRO A 255 10.63 18.58 -26.12
N GLU A 256 9.70 19.45 -26.52
CA GLU A 256 8.98 19.34 -27.82
C GLU A 256 8.36 17.96 -28.11
N LEU A 257 7.74 17.32 -27.11
CA LEU A 257 6.98 16.07 -27.28
C LEU A 257 5.86 16.25 -28.33
N SER A 258 6.07 15.70 -29.53
CA SER A 258 5.11 15.71 -30.63
C SER A 258 3.86 14.90 -30.29
N ASP A 259 2.74 15.17 -30.97
CA ASP A 259 1.49 14.42 -30.74
C ASP A 259 1.63 12.93 -31.08
N GLU A 260 2.42 12.59 -32.10
CA GLU A 260 2.72 11.21 -32.50
C GLU A 260 3.49 10.47 -31.41
N TYR A 261 4.61 11.03 -30.95
CA TYR A 261 5.42 10.41 -29.91
C TYR A 261 4.69 10.38 -28.56
N ARG A 262 3.89 11.41 -28.25
CA ARG A 262 2.98 11.39 -27.09
C ARG A 262 2.02 10.20 -27.17
N ALA A 263 1.43 9.93 -28.33
CA ALA A 263 0.52 8.81 -28.51
C ALA A 263 1.23 7.45 -28.34
N GLU A 264 2.44 7.31 -28.89
CA GLU A 264 3.28 6.11 -28.73
C GLU A 264 3.62 5.85 -27.26
N LEU A 265 4.11 6.86 -26.54
CA LEU A 265 4.41 6.74 -25.10
C LEU A 265 3.20 6.29 -24.31
N LEU A 266 2.05 6.91 -24.57
CA LEU A 266 0.82 6.63 -23.85
C LEU A 266 0.20 5.26 -24.18
N ALA A 267 0.53 4.67 -25.33
CA ALA A 267 0.09 3.32 -25.69
C ALA A 267 0.79 2.24 -24.84
N LEU A 268 1.93 2.55 -24.23
CA LEU A 268 2.66 1.63 -23.34
C LEU A 268 1.91 1.34 -22.03
N SER A 269 0.93 2.17 -21.63
CA SER A 269 0.24 2.10 -20.33
C SER A 269 -0.51 0.79 -20.05
N VAL A 270 -0.64 -0.09 -21.05
CA VAL A 270 -1.26 -1.41 -20.92
C VAL A 270 -0.27 -2.51 -20.54
N GLN A 271 1.04 -2.22 -20.56
CA GLN A 271 2.08 -3.16 -20.15
C GLN A 271 2.39 -2.99 -18.66
N ASP A 272 2.76 -4.09 -18.01
CA ASP A 272 2.96 -4.17 -16.55
C ASP A 272 3.84 -3.04 -15.95
N PRO A 273 4.98 -2.65 -16.55
CA PRO A 273 5.81 -1.58 -15.99
C PRO A 273 5.14 -0.20 -15.99
N TYR A 274 4.09 0.01 -16.78
CA TYR A 274 3.50 1.33 -17.03
C TYR A 274 2.07 1.48 -16.47
N ILE A 275 1.59 0.50 -15.71
CA ILE A 275 0.27 0.55 -15.08
C ILE A 275 0.22 1.67 -14.03
N TYR A 276 -0.90 2.42 -14.00
CA TYR A 276 -1.09 3.55 -13.09
C TYR A 276 -2.34 3.42 -12.21
N GLY A 277 -2.14 3.41 -10.89
CA GLY A 277 -3.18 3.41 -9.85
C GLY A 277 -3.04 4.57 -8.86
N PRO A 278 -3.68 5.74 -9.06
CA PRO A 278 -3.68 6.86 -8.12
C PRO A 278 -4.40 6.57 -6.79
N ASP A 279 -4.35 7.53 -5.87
CA ASP A 279 -5.14 7.54 -4.61
C ASP A 279 -6.63 7.25 -4.81
N GLY A 280 -7.19 7.75 -5.92
CA GLY A 280 -8.60 7.54 -6.27
C GLY A 280 -8.92 6.08 -6.58
N ASP A 281 -7.93 5.29 -7.02
CA ASP A 281 -8.08 3.90 -7.43
C ASP A 281 -7.67 2.93 -6.29
N ALA A 282 -7.03 3.44 -5.22
CA ALA A 282 -6.49 2.64 -4.14
C ALA A 282 -7.55 1.80 -3.38
N MET A 283 -7.47 0.47 -3.42
CA MET A 283 -8.37 -0.46 -2.72
C MET A 283 -8.06 -0.59 -1.21
N SER A 284 -8.09 0.54 -0.50
CA SER A 284 -7.56 0.65 0.87
C SER A 284 -8.53 0.35 2.00
N SER A 285 -9.82 0.28 1.69
CA SER A 285 -10.89 0.00 2.65
C SER A 285 -11.93 -0.92 2.03
N PRO A 286 -12.67 -1.72 2.83
CA PRO A 286 -13.77 -2.53 2.34
C PRO A 286 -14.71 -1.77 1.40
N GLY A 287 -15.09 -2.41 0.29
CA GLY A 287 -16.07 -1.88 -0.66
C GLY A 287 -15.64 -0.69 -1.53
N ARG A 288 -14.42 -0.16 -1.37
CA ARG A 288 -13.91 0.96 -2.19
C ARG A 288 -13.03 0.46 -3.32
N ASN A 289 -13.30 0.98 -4.52
CA ASN A 289 -12.57 0.69 -5.76
C ASN A 289 -12.59 -0.81 -6.10
N ILE A 290 -12.02 -1.17 -7.26
CA ILE A 290 -12.20 -2.51 -7.82
C ILE A 290 -10.90 -3.20 -8.25
N ASP A 291 -9.84 -2.47 -8.57
CA ASP A 291 -8.58 -3.05 -9.05
C ASP A 291 -7.62 -3.43 -7.91
N PRO A 292 -7.41 -4.73 -7.65
CA PRO A 292 -6.56 -5.17 -6.54
C PRO A 292 -5.07 -4.91 -6.80
N ARG A 293 -4.68 -4.58 -8.04
CA ARG A 293 -3.32 -4.13 -8.34
C ARG A 293 -3.04 -2.77 -7.73
N ALA A 294 -4.06 -1.93 -7.51
CA ALA A 294 -3.91 -0.62 -6.89
C ALA A 294 -4.09 -0.71 -5.36
N LYS A 295 -3.15 -1.35 -4.66
CA LYS A 295 -3.29 -1.64 -3.22
C LYS A 295 -2.06 -1.19 -2.43
N ARG A 296 -2.24 -0.17 -1.59
CA ARG A 296 -1.19 0.29 -0.67
C ARG A 296 -0.66 -0.82 0.24
N TYR A 297 0.65 -0.81 0.48
CA TYR A 297 1.34 -1.68 1.42
C TYR A 297 1.24 -3.18 1.09
N ASP A 298 1.23 -3.53 -0.19
CA ASP A 298 1.39 -4.89 -0.68
C ASP A 298 2.66 -5.04 -1.52
N MET A 299 2.94 -6.25 -1.97
CA MET A 299 4.09 -6.56 -2.80
C MET A 299 3.79 -7.79 -3.65
N SER A 300 4.33 -7.79 -4.88
CA SER A 300 4.27 -8.87 -5.86
C SER A 300 2.95 -9.01 -6.64
N ASN A 301 3.05 -9.48 -7.89
CA ASN A 301 1.92 -9.80 -8.77
C ASN A 301 1.12 -11.04 -8.35
N ASP A 302 1.69 -11.82 -7.43
CA ASP A 302 1.05 -12.91 -6.72
C ASP A 302 1.14 -12.63 -5.21
N VAL A 303 0.15 -11.88 -4.73
CA VAL A 303 0.03 -11.52 -3.30
C VAL A 303 -0.30 -12.72 -2.43
N VAL A 304 -0.80 -13.83 -2.99
CA VAL A 304 -1.14 -15.04 -2.24
C VAL A 304 0.14 -15.73 -1.81
N VAL A 305 1.00 -16.07 -2.78
CA VAL A 305 2.29 -16.73 -2.50
C VAL A 305 3.19 -15.81 -1.65
N TYR A 306 3.28 -14.52 -2.00
CA TYR A 306 4.09 -13.56 -1.24
C TYR A 306 3.63 -13.47 0.22
N THR A 307 2.31 -13.40 0.47
CA THR A 307 1.78 -13.32 1.84
C THR A 307 2.08 -14.57 2.65
N ASP A 308 2.00 -15.75 2.03
CA ASP A 308 2.31 -17.03 2.69
C ASP A 308 3.78 -17.09 3.16
N ASP A 309 4.70 -16.75 2.25
CA ASP A 309 6.14 -16.65 2.55
C ASP A 309 6.41 -15.59 3.64
N ARG A 310 5.71 -14.46 3.56
CA ARG A 310 5.86 -13.38 4.53
C ARG A 310 5.38 -13.78 5.91
N PHE A 311 4.32 -14.59 6.03
CA PHE A 311 3.85 -15.10 7.32
C PHE A 311 4.92 -15.96 7.99
N ASN A 312 5.57 -16.85 7.23
CA ASN A 312 6.66 -17.68 7.74
C ASN A 312 7.83 -16.81 8.25
N THR A 313 8.17 -15.78 7.49
CA THR A 313 9.23 -14.81 7.86
C THR A 313 8.88 -14.05 9.14
N LEU A 314 7.63 -13.60 9.27
CA LEU A 314 7.15 -12.87 10.45
C LEU A 314 7.10 -13.76 11.69
N ASP A 315 6.66 -15.01 11.57
CA ASP A 315 6.61 -15.96 12.69
C ASP A 315 7.98 -16.26 13.25
N LYS A 316 8.95 -16.52 12.37
CA LYS A 316 10.34 -16.72 12.76
C LYS A 316 10.90 -15.48 13.45
N LYS A 317 10.67 -14.29 12.88
CA LYS A 317 11.16 -13.05 13.48
C LYS A 317 10.53 -12.75 14.84
N ILE A 318 9.25 -13.07 15.03
CA ILE A 318 8.57 -12.95 16.33
C ILE A 318 9.25 -13.83 17.38
N ALA A 319 9.62 -15.06 17.03
CA ALA A 319 10.32 -15.99 17.92
C ALA A 319 11.73 -15.50 18.34
N GLU A 320 12.39 -14.71 17.49
CA GLU A 320 13.72 -14.12 17.76
C GLU A 320 13.67 -12.84 18.61
N LEU A 321 12.49 -12.21 18.78
CA LEU A 321 12.38 -10.93 19.50
C LEU A 321 12.96 -10.95 20.93
N PRO A 322 12.82 -12.02 21.74
CA PRO A 322 13.41 -12.04 23.08
C PRO A 322 14.93 -11.90 23.06
N GLU A 323 15.61 -12.41 22.03
CA GLU A 323 17.05 -12.28 21.84
C GLU A 323 17.42 -10.88 21.33
N ILE A 324 16.69 -10.37 20.34
CA ILE A 324 16.93 -9.04 19.72
C ILE A 324 16.80 -7.90 20.74
N TYR A 325 15.93 -8.05 21.73
CA TYR A 325 15.66 -7.03 22.77
C TYR A 325 16.10 -7.50 24.18
N ASN A 326 17.21 -8.25 24.26
CA ASN A 326 17.77 -8.75 25.52
C ASN A 326 18.78 -7.82 26.20
N ASP A 327 18.75 -6.52 25.88
CA ASP A 327 19.71 -5.55 26.40
C ASP A 327 19.51 -5.31 27.91
N GLU A 328 20.57 -5.50 28.72
CA GLU A 328 20.50 -5.30 30.17
C GLU A 328 20.16 -3.84 30.52
N GLY A 329 19.16 -3.64 31.39
CA GLY A 329 18.74 -2.31 31.83
C GLY A 329 17.69 -1.64 30.94
N GLU A 330 17.40 -2.18 29.76
CA GLU A 330 16.34 -1.70 28.87
C GLU A 330 14.95 -2.22 29.27
N THR A 331 13.91 -1.48 28.86
CA THR A 331 12.52 -1.88 29.14
C THR A 331 11.91 -2.69 28.02
N LYS A 332 10.73 -3.27 28.27
CA LYS A 332 10.02 -4.10 27.29
C LYS A 332 9.18 -3.30 26.27
N ASN A 333 9.29 -1.97 26.27
CA ASN A 333 8.45 -1.14 25.41
C ASN A 333 8.70 -1.38 23.92
N ASP A 334 9.96 -1.37 23.49
CA ASP A 334 10.30 -1.57 22.08
C ASP A 334 10.05 -3.01 21.63
N PHE A 335 10.38 -3.98 22.48
CA PHE A 335 9.99 -5.38 22.29
C PHE A 335 8.48 -5.53 22.04
N THR A 336 7.67 -4.92 22.90
CA THR A 336 6.21 -4.98 22.82
C THR A 336 5.70 -4.29 21.54
N ARG A 337 6.22 -3.11 21.22
CA ARG A 337 5.87 -2.37 20.01
C ARG A 337 6.18 -3.17 18.75
N THR A 338 7.37 -3.79 18.69
CA THR A 338 7.80 -4.60 17.56
C THR A 338 6.96 -5.86 17.40
N PHE A 339 6.63 -6.55 18.50
CA PHE A 339 5.70 -7.68 18.46
C PHE A 339 4.35 -7.30 17.81
N TYR A 340 3.69 -6.25 18.30
CA TYR A 340 2.41 -5.82 17.72
C TYR A 340 2.54 -5.32 16.28
N SER A 341 3.69 -4.75 15.91
CA SER A 341 3.97 -4.34 14.53
C SER A 341 4.04 -5.55 13.59
N LEU A 342 4.82 -6.58 13.95
CA LEU A 342 4.99 -7.80 13.13
C LEU A 342 3.70 -8.62 13.05
N VAL A 343 2.97 -8.78 14.16
CA VAL A 343 1.67 -9.48 14.13
C VAL A 343 0.64 -8.67 13.33
N GLY A 344 0.62 -7.34 13.48
CA GLY A 344 -0.25 -6.46 12.70
C GLY A 344 0.03 -6.49 11.19
N GLU A 345 1.27 -6.76 10.80
CA GLU A 345 1.69 -6.91 9.42
C GLU A 345 1.04 -8.14 8.74
N LYS A 346 0.85 -9.24 9.48
CA LYS A 346 0.07 -10.40 8.98
C LYS A 346 -1.33 -9.98 8.53
N GLY A 347 -2.01 -9.16 9.35
CA GLY A 347 -3.33 -8.62 9.01
C GLY A 347 -3.30 -7.69 7.79
N ARG A 348 -2.22 -6.91 7.61
CA ARG A 348 -2.06 -6.00 6.46
C ARG A 348 -1.87 -6.76 5.13
N PHE A 349 -1.09 -7.83 5.13
CA PHE A 349 -0.92 -8.65 3.93
C PHE A 349 -2.17 -9.47 3.62
N MET A 350 -2.84 -10.03 4.64
CA MET A 350 -4.12 -10.71 4.41
C MET A 350 -5.22 -9.75 3.92
N ASP A 351 -5.17 -8.49 4.34
CA ASP A 351 -6.01 -7.42 3.79
C ASP A 351 -5.78 -7.31 2.27
N ALA A 352 -4.54 -7.33 1.76
CA ALA A 352 -4.27 -7.35 0.32
C ALA A 352 -4.81 -8.61 -0.39
N VAL A 353 -4.60 -9.80 0.19
CA VAL A 353 -5.13 -11.08 -0.34
C VAL A 353 -6.64 -11.03 -0.50
N SER A 354 -7.36 -10.47 0.48
CA SER A 354 -8.83 -10.35 0.40
C SER A 354 -9.35 -9.50 -0.77
N ARG A 355 -8.53 -8.61 -1.37
CA ARG A 355 -8.95 -7.79 -2.52
C ARG A 355 -9.03 -8.60 -3.82
N GLN A 356 -8.40 -9.77 -3.86
CA GLN A 356 -8.47 -10.64 -5.02
C GLN A 356 -9.91 -11.17 -5.20
N VAL A 357 -10.61 -11.47 -4.10
CA VAL A 357 -12.00 -11.95 -4.15
C VAL A 357 -12.93 -10.81 -4.58
N GLY A 358 -13.60 -11.02 -5.71
CA GLY A 358 -14.42 -10.02 -6.38
C GLY A 358 -13.62 -8.85 -6.93
N GLY A 359 -12.29 -8.94 -7.07
CA GLY A 359 -11.49 -7.89 -7.70
C GLY A 359 -11.74 -7.82 -9.23
N VAL A 360 -11.53 -6.65 -9.82
CA VAL A 360 -11.63 -6.40 -11.26
C VAL A 360 -10.45 -5.53 -11.69
N TYR A 361 -9.57 -6.06 -12.52
CA TYR A 361 -8.49 -5.30 -13.14
C TYR A 361 -9.06 -4.21 -14.04
N VAL A 362 -8.57 -2.98 -13.88
CA VAL A 362 -8.98 -1.81 -14.66
C VAL A 362 -7.82 -1.32 -15.52
N THR A 363 -8.01 -1.35 -16.84
CA THR A 363 -7.00 -0.91 -17.81
C THR A 363 -7.50 0.33 -18.55
N LYS A 364 -6.69 1.39 -18.56
CA LYS A 364 -6.99 2.67 -19.21
C LYS A 364 -6.61 2.60 -20.70
N LEU A 365 -7.53 2.12 -21.52
CA LEU A 365 -7.30 1.87 -22.96
C LEU A 365 -7.41 3.12 -23.85
N VAL A 366 -6.82 3.02 -25.04
CA VAL A 366 -7.11 3.87 -26.21
C VAL A 366 -7.53 3.03 -27.41
N ASN A 367 -8.19 3.67 -28.38
CA ASN A 367 -8.59 3.01 -29.62
C ASN A 367 -7.38 2.36 -30.32
N GLY A 368 -7.57 1.13 -30.82
CA GLY A 368 -6.52 0.34 -31.46
C GLY A 368 -5.81 -0.66 -30.54
N GLN A 369 -6.22 -0.77 -29.27
CA GLN A 369 -5.74 -1.78 -28.32
C GLN A 369 -6.77 -2.91 -28.14
N ASP A 370 -7.10 -3.59 -29.24
CA ASP A 370 -8.23 -4.53 -29.30
C ASP A 370 -7.98 -5.87 -28.57
N ASP A 371 -6.73 -6.17 -28.22
CA ASP A 371 -6.32 -7.41 -27.53
C ASP A 371 -6.42 -7.33 -25.99
N VAL A 372 -6.77 -6.17 -25.43
CA VAL A 372 -6.83 -5.92 -23.99
C VAL A 372 -8.21 -5.39 -23.60
N ASN A 373 -8.77 -5.89 -22.51
CA ASN A 373 -10.05 -5.41 -21.99
C ASN A 373 -9.85 -4.28 -20.97
N ALA A 374 -10.78 -3.32 -20.95
CA ALA A 374 -10.78 -2.24 -19.96
C ALA A 374 -11.11 -2.76 -18.55
N TYR A 375 -11.94 -3.80 -18.47
CA TYR A 375 -12.34 -4.46 -17.23
C TYR A 375 -12.16 -5.96 -17.39
N GLU A 376 -11.44 -6.57 -16.46
CA GLU A 376 -11.26 -8.02 -16.41
C GLU A 376 -11.39 -8.50 -14.95
N PRO A 377 -12.33 -9.39 -14.63
CA PRO A 377 -12.41 -9.96 -13.30
C PRO A 377 -11.11 -10.67 -12.93
N VAL A 378 -10.71 -10.61 -11.67
CA VAL A 378 -9.59 -11.44 -11.20
C VAL A 378 -9.90 -12.90 -11.54
N PRO A 379 -8.96 -13.66 -12.17
CA PRO A 379 -9.22 -15.03 -12.56
C PRO A 379 -9.73 -15.89 -11.41
N TYR A 380 -10.72 -16.74 -11.67
CA TYR A 380 -11.34 -17.62 -10.67
C TYR A 380 -10.31 -18.33 -9.79
N GLU A 381 -9.29 -18.95 -10.40
CA GLU A 381 -8.23 -19.66 -9.68
C GLU A 381 -7.44 -18.76 -8.69
N LYS A 382 -7.21 -17.48 -9.06
CA LYS A 382 -6.57 -16.52 -8.14
C LYS A 382 -7.50 -16.14 -6.99
N GLN A 383 -8.80 -16.00 -7.24
CA GLN A 383 -9.77 -15.72 -6.17
C GLN A 383 -9.89 -16.91 -5.21
N LYS A 384 -9.92 -18.14 -5.73
CA LYS A 384 -9.93 -19.38 -4.92
C LYS A 384 -8.65 -19.53 -4.12
N ALA A 385 -7.48 -19.35 -4.74
CA ALA A 385 -6.20 -19.39 -4.01
C ALA A 385 -6.13 -18.36 -2.88
N ALA A 386 -6.69 -17.15 -3.11
CA ALA A 386 -6.81 -16.14 -2.06
C ALA A 386 -7.75 -16.58 -0.92
N MET A 387 -8.92 -17.15 -1.25
CA MET A 387 -9.84 -17.68 -0.24
C MET A 387 -9.24 -18.86 0.55
N ASP A 388 -8.53 -19.76 -0.12
CA ASP A 388 -7.86 -20.90 0.50
C ASP A 388 -6.80 -20.42 1.49
N LEU A 389 -5.99 -19.42 1.13
CA LEU A 389 -5.00 -18.83 2.03
C LEU A 389 -5.68 -18.16 3.25
N ILE A 390 -6.74 -17.38 3.02
CA ILE A 390 -7.51 -16.72 4.09
C ILE A 390 -8.05 -17.76 5.07
N THR A 391 -8.72 -18.79 4.57
CA THR A 391 -9.39 -19.79 5.41
C THR A 391 -8.39 -20.70 6.12
N SER A 392 -7.28 -21.08 5.48
CA SER A 392 -6.30 -22.03 6.03
C SER A 392 -5.21 -21.40 6.91
N ARG A 393 -4.76 -20.16 6.64
CA ARG A 393 -3.64 -19.53 7.35
C ARG A 393 -4.05 -18.42 8.30
N PHE A 394 -5.29 -17.93 8.22
CA PHE A 394 -5.71 -16.73 8.97
C PHE A 394 -6.98 -16.92 9.79
N LEU A 395 -7.96 -17.66 9.26
CA LEU A 395 -9.25 -17.94 9.93
C LEU A 395 -9.31 -19.35 10.55
N ALA A 396 -8.35 -20.21 10.23
CA ALA A 396 -8.29 -21.58 10.73
C ALA A 396 -8.06 -21.65 12.24
N ASN A 397 -8.36 -22.81 12.81
CA ASN A 397 -8.18 -23.08 14.24
C ASN A 397 -6.70 -23.28 14.55
N GLY A 398 -6.22 -22.75 15.67
CA GLY A 398 -4.85 -22.96 16.13
C GLY A 398 -3.76 -22.18 15.37
N VAL A 399 -4.11 -21.35 14.38
CA VAL A 399 -3.12 -20.50 13.67
C VAL A 399 -2.67 -19.28 14.49
N TRP A 400 -3.41 -18.95 15.55
CA TRP A 400 -3.08 -17.90 16.52
C TRP A 400 -2.63 -18.52 17.83
N ASP A 401 -1.37 -18.96 17.85
CA ASP A 401 -0.70 -19.50 19.03
C ASP A 401 0.56 -18.68 19.33
N PHE A 402 0.55 -17.97 20.45
CA PHE A 402 1.65 -17.08 20.84
C PHE A 402 2.40 -17.68 22.02
N ASP A 403 3.74 -17.70 21.94
CA ASP A 403 4.59 -18.22 23.01
C ASP A 403 4.28 -17.49 24.34
N PRO A 404 3.87 -18.20 25.40
CA PRO A 404 3.60 -17.61 26.70
C PRO A 404 4.78 -16.83 27.29
N THR A 405 6.02 -17.18 26.94
CA THR A 405 7.23 -16.44 27.36
C THR A 405 7.29 -15.06 26.71
N ILE A 406 6.86 -14.92 25.45
CA ILE A 406 6.73 -13.64 24.76
C ILE A 406 5.57 -12.86 25.36
N VAL A 407 4.38 -13.46 25.44
CA VAL A 407 3.14 -12.78 25.85
C VAL A 407 3.26 -12.16 27.25
N LYS A 408 3.87 -12.89 28.21
CA LYS A 408 4.09 -12.39 29.57
C LYS A 408 4.99 -11.15 29.64
N ASN A 409 5.77 -10.89 28.60
CA ASN A 409 6.72 -9.78 28.53
C ASN A 409 6.25 -8.63 27.62
N LEU A 410 5.00 -8.64 27.14
CA LEU A 410 4.41 -7.56 26.32
C LEU A 410 4.01 -6.33 27.15
N GLN A 411 4.91 -5.85 28.00
CA GLN A 411 4.68 -4.69 28.86
C GLN A 411 4.93 -3.39 28.10
N ARG A 412 3.93 -2.50 28.13
CA ARG A 412 4.05 -1.12 27.61
C ARG A 412 4.45 -0.17 28.72
N GLU A 413 5.30 0.80 28.40
CA GLU A 413 5.63 1.87 29.33
C GLU A 413 4.49 2.88 29.42
N LYS A 414 4.12 3.25 30.65
CA LYS A 414 3.26 4.39 30.91
C LYS A 414 4.11 5.66 30.95
N ARG A 415 3.68 6.68 30.22
CA ARG A 415 4.28 8.01 30.34
C ARG A 415 4.01 8.56 31.74
N ALA A 416 5.07 8.85 32.50
CA ALA A 416 4.97 9.33 33.89
C ALA A 416 4.12 10.61 34.05
N THR A 417 4.07 11.45 33.00
CA THR A 417 3.27 12.69 32.98
C THR A 417 1.88 12.52 32.35
N GLY A 418 1.51 11.31 31.93
CA GLY A 418 0.23 11.02 31.31
C GLY A 418 -0.85 10.75 32.37
N TYR A 419 -1.72 11.74 32.60
CA TYR A 419 -2.92 11.58 33.45
C TYR A 419 -4.11 10.94 32.71
N GLY A 420 -3.92 10.52 31.47
CA GLY A 420 -4.98 10.04 30.58
C GLY A 420 -4.66 8.68 29.97
N GLY A 421 -5.47 7.69 30.32
CA GLY A 421 -5.40 6.32 29.81
C GLY A 421 -6.10 5.37 30.78
N GLY A 422 -7.43 5.31 30.71
CA GLY A 422 -8.18 4.21 31.32
C GLY A 422 -7.98 2.93 30.49
N GLY A 423 -8.00 1.77 31.14
CA GLY A 423 -7.85 0.47 30.51
C GLY A 423 -6.98 -0.48 31.33
N ASN A 424 -7.05 -1.77 31.02
CA ASN A 424 -6.17 -2.76 31.61
C ASN A 424 -4.81 -2.77 30.88
N GLU A 425 -3.75 -3.18 31.59
CA GLU A 425 -2.39 -3.23 31.03
C GLU A 425 -2.02 -4.59 30.45
N ASP A 426 -2.87 -5.60 30.63
CA ASP A 426 -2.61 -6.94 30.10
C ASP A 426 -2.77 -6.99 28.56
N PRO A 427 -1.99 -7.84 27.87
CA PRO A 427 -2.05 -7.96 26.42
C PRO A 427 -3.42 -8.44 25.92
N GLN A 428 -4.17 -7.57 25.24
CA GLN A 428 -5.48 -7.88 24.65
C GLN A 428 -5.36 -8.59 23.28
N LEU A 429 -4.73 -9.77 23.25
CA LEU A 429 -4.42 -10.48 22.00
C LEU A 429 -5.67 -10.95 21.25
N HIS A 430 -6.72 -11.40 21.95
CA HIS A 430 -7.98 -11.80 21.32
C HIS A 430 -8.64 -10.66 20.54
N GLU A 431 -8.72 -9.47 21.14
CA GLU A 431 -9.26 -8.28 20.46
C GLU A 431 -8.37 -7.87 19.29
N PHE A 432 -7.04 -7.91 19.47
CA PHE A 432 -6.08 -7.56 18.45
C PHE A 432 -6.19 -8.46 17.21
N VAL A 433 -6.24 -9.78 17.41
CA VAL A 433 -6.41 -10.79 16.36
C VAL A 433 -7.78 -10.65 15.70
N LEU A 434 -8.85 -10.58 16.50
CA LEU A 434 -10.21 -10.45 15.98
C LEU A 434 -10.32 -9.23 15.07
N ARG A 435 -9.79 -8.06 15.48
CA ARG A 435 -9.82 -6.85 14.64
C ARG A 435 -9.16 -7.03 13.26
N MET A 436 -8.11 -7.84 13.17
CA MET A 436 -7.47 -8.13 11.88
C MET A 436 -8.34 -9.06 11.05
N GLN A 437 -8.88 -10.12 11.65
CA GLN A 437 -9.79 -11.07 10.98
C GLN A 437 -11.08 -10.41 10.50
N THR A 438 -11.69 -9.56 11.32
CA THR A 438 -12.93 -8.86 10.97
C THR A 438 -12.74 -7.84 9.87
N ARG A 439 -11.55 -7.23 9.73
CA ARG A 439 -11.24 -6.36 8.59
C ARG A 439 -11.23 -7.12 7.26
N VAL A 440 -10.71 -8.35 7.24
CA VAL A 440 -10.75 -9.23 6.06
C VAL A 440 -12.19 -9.65 5.75
N LEU A 441 -12.94 -10.11 6.76
CA LEU A 441 -14.35 -10.46 6.58
C LEU A 441 -15.19 -9.26 6.14
N ALA A 442 -14.93 -8.06 6.66
CA ALA A 442 -15.64 -6.85 6.26
C ALA A 442 -15.44 -6.52 4.77
N ALA A 443 -14.29 -6.86 4.18
CA ALA A 443 -14.06 -6.72 2.75
C ALA A 443 -14.84 -7.78 1.95
N LEU A 444 -14.71 -9.05 2.32
CA LEU A 444 -15.35 -10.17 1.63
C LEU A 444 -16.88 -10.11 1.67
N LEU A 445 -17.42 -9.64 2.79
CA LEU A 445 -18.86 -9.53 3.01
C LEU A 445 -19.42 -8.18 2.58
N HIS A 446 -18.61 -7.21 2.14
CA HIS A 446 -19.12 -5.86 1.87
C HIS A 446 -20.24 -5.87 0.79
N PRO A 447 -21.33 -5.10 0.91
CA PRO A 447 -22.42 -5.07 -0.09
C PRO A 447 -21.90 -4.78 -1.50
N ALA A 448 -21.09 -3.72 -1.67
CA ALA A 448 -20.46 -3.42 -2.96
C ALA A 448 -19.57 -4.53 -3.54
N VAL A 449 -18.97 -5.41 -2.71
CA VAL A 449 -18.18 -6.55 -3.19
C VAL A 449 -19.10 -7.70 -3.59
N MET A 450 -20.10 -8.01 -2.75
CA MET A 450 -21.10 -9.03 -3.05
C MET A 450 -21.86 -8.73 -4.35
N THR A 451 -22.32 -7.49 -4.52
CA THR A 451 -22.95 -7.05 -5.77
C THR A 451 -21.99 -7.10 -6.95
N ARG A 452 -20.72 -6.73 -6.74
CA ARG A 452 -19.71 -6.82 -7.81
C ARG A 452 -19.41 -8.25 -8.23
N LEU A 453 -19.45 -9.25 -7.34
CA LEU A 453 -19.32 -10.67 -7.72
C LEU A 453 -20.43 -11.09 -8.70
N VAL A 454 -21.64 -10.55 -8.52
CA VAL A 454 -22.79 -10.77 -9.42
C VAL A 454 -22.61 -10.00 -10.72
N ASP A 455 -22.42 -8.67 -10.67
CA ASP A 455 -22.31 -7.84 -11.88
C ASP A 455 -21.15 -8.25 -12.78
N SER A 456 -20.03 -8.67 -12.18
CA SER A 456 -18.86 -9.13 -12.93
C SER A 456 -19.05 -10.47 -13.64
N SER A 457 -20.10 -11.22 -13.33
CA SER A 457 -20.45 -12.44 -14.06
C SER A 457 -20.88 -12.17 -15.51
N GLU A 458 -21.40 -10.97 -15.78
CA GLU A 458 -21.77 -10.52 -17.12
C GLU A 458 -20.56 -10.33 -18.05
N TYR A 459 -19.34 -10.25 -17.50
CA TYR A 459 -18.12 -10.09 -18.26
C TYR A 459 -16.97 -11.01 -17.81
N GLY A 460 -17.30 -12.16 -17.20
CA GLY A 460 -16.39 -13.29 -17.07
C GLY A 460 -16.13 -13.83 -15.65
N ASN A 461 -16.65 -13.20 -14.59
CA ASN A 461 -16.48 -13.72 -13.24
C ASN A 461 -17.35 -14.97 -13.02
N THR A 462 -16.78 -16.00 -12.40
CA THR A 462 -17.51 -17.24 -12.07
C THR A 462 -17.52 -17.56 -10.59
N TYR A 463 -16.78 -16.81 -9.75
CA TYR A 463 -16.81 -16.99 -8.31
C TYR A 463 -17.93 -16.13 -7.72
N LEU A 464 -19.04 -16.75 -7.33
CA LEU A 464 -20.29 -16.06 -6.97
C LEU A 464 -20.48 -16.00 -5.44
N PRO A 465 -21.39 -15.14 -4.93
CA PRO A 465 -21.59 -14.98 -3.48
C PRO A 465 -21.89 -16.28 -2.72
N ASP A 466 -22.61 -17.23 -3.32
CA ASP A 466 -22.93 -18.52 -2.70
C ASP A 466 -21.69 -19.38 -2.48
N GLU A 467 -20.80 -19.44 -3.46
CA GLU A 467 -19.54 -20.19 -3.33
C GLU A 467 -18.58 -19.50 -2.34
N VAL A 468 -18.47 -18.17 -2.39
CA VAL A 468 -17.68 -17.37 -1.43
C VAL A 468 -18.11 -17.64 0.01
N LEU A 469 -19.43 -17.64 0.27
CA LEU A 469 -19.98 -17.91 1.59
C LEU A 469 -19.83 -19.38 2.00
N SER A 470 -19.90 -20.31 1.05
CA SER A 470 -19.66 -21.73 1.30
C SER A 470 -18.21 -21.98 1.71
N ASP A 471 -17.23 -21.38 1.03
CA ASP A 471 -15.81 -21.52 1.39
C ASP A 471 -15.51 -20.92 2.77
N LEU A 472 -16.06 -19.72 3.06
CA LEU A 472 -15.97 -19.11 4.38
C LEU A 472 -16.58 -20.01 5.47
N PHE A 473 -17.76 -20.56 5.21
CA PHE A 473 -18.40 -21.52 6.10
C PHE A 473 -17.51 -22.74 6.33
N ASN A 474 -16.99 -23.37 5.26
CA ASN A 474 -16.16 -24.56 5.34
C ASN A 474 -14.85 -24.32 6.10
N GLY A 475 -14.23 -23.14 5.95
CA GLY A 475 -13.03 -22.77 6.71
C GLY A 475 -13.29 -22.52 8.20
N MET A 476 -14.43 -21.93 8.54
CA MET A 476 -14.76 -21.55 9.92
C MET A 476 -15.53 -22.61 10.70
N PHE A 477 -16.30 -23.48 10.07
CA PHE A 477 -17.18 -24.47 10.72
C PHE A 477 -16.79 -25.90 10.34
N VAL A 478 -15.67 -26.37 10.89
CA VAL A 478 -15.10 -27.69 10.58
C VAL A 478 -15.69 -28.77 11.48
N ALA A 479 -16.29 -29.81 10.89
CA ALA A 479 -16.92 -30.90 11.66
C ALA A 479 -15.89 -31.68 12.50
N GLY A 480 -16.23 -31.95 13.76
CA GLY A 480 -15.34 -32.65 14.69
C GLY A 480 -14.22 -31.80 15.29
N GLU A 481 -14.02 -30.58 14.80
CA GLU A 481 -13.07 -29.63 15.36
C GLU A 481 -13.54 -29.10 16.72
N THR A 482 -12.60 -28.87 17.64
CA THR A 482 -12.84 -28.09 18.86
C THR A 482 -12.25 -26.70 18.64
N PRO A 483 -13.08 -25.67 18.35
CA PRO A 483 -12.58 -24.33 18.10
C PRO A 483 -11.93 -23.76 19.35
N ASP A 484 -10.76 -23.13 19.19
CA ASP A 484 -10.05 -22.39 20.22
C ASP A 484 -10.78 -21.06 20.55
N THR A 485 -10.23 -20.30 21.49
CA THR A 485 -10.87 -19.05 21.94
C THR A 485 -10.82 -17.93 20.89
N TYR A 486 -9.85 -17.94 19.97
CA TYR A 486 -9.82 -16.99 18.85
C TYR A 486 -10.90 -17.32 17.83
N LYS A 487 -10.99 -18.59 17.41
CA LYS A 487 -11.95 -19.07 16.42
C LYS A 487 -13.40 -18.96 16.92
N ARG A 488 -13.65 -19.16 18.22
CA ARG A 488 -14.99 -18.93 18.81
C ARG A 488 -15.44 -17.47 18.65
N ASN A 489 -14.55 -16.51 18.94
CA ASN A 489 -14.85 -15.09 18.76
C ASN A 489 -15.09 -14.75 17.28
N LEU A 490 -14.28 -15.32 16.37
CA LEU A 490 -14.44 -15.17 14.93
C LEU A 490 -15.80 -15.70 14.44
N GLN A 491 -16.16 -16.94 14.79
CA GLN A 491 -17.44 -17.56 14.41
C GLN A 491 -18.63 -16.74 14.90
N SER A 492 -18.55 -16.23 16.14
CA SER A 492 -19.59 -15.36 16.69
C SER A 492 -19.73 -14.06 15.91
N PHE A 493 -18.61 -13.40 15.57
CA PHE A 493 -18.63 -12.19 14.76
C PHE A 493 -19.19 -12.47 13.36
N TYR A 494 -18.79 -13.58 12.72
CA TYR A 494 -19.25 -13.94 11.38
C TYR A 494 -20.78 -14.10 11.35
N VAL A 495 -21.36 -14.79 12.33
CA VAL A 495 -22.83 -14.90 12.47
C VAL A 495 -23.47 -13.51 12.61
N ASP A 496 -22.93 -12.63 13.45
CA ASP A 496 -23.43 -11.26 13.59
C ASP A 496 -23.35 -10.46 12.27
N ALA A 497 -22.26 -10.63 11.53
CA ALA A 497 -22.04 -9.97 10.24
C ALA A 497 -23.00 -10.48 9.15
N LEU A 498 -23.37 -11.76 9.17
CA LEU A 498 -24.38 -12.31 8.26
C LEU A 498 -25.80 -11.84 8.63
N ILE A 499 -26.12 -11.77 9.93
CA ILE A 499 -27.44 -11.29 10.38
C ILE A 499 -27.64 -9.81 9.99
N SER A 500 -26.61 -8.96 10.14
CA SER A 500 -26.72 -7.53 9.83
C SER A 500 -26.96 -7.22 8.34
N VAL A 501 -26.79 -8.20 7.44
CA VAL A 501 -27.17 -8.10 6.03
C VAL A 501 -28.66 -7.85 5.84
N PHE A 502 -29.50 -8.20 6.81
CA PHE A 502 -30.95 -8.03 6.73
C PHE A 502 -31.47 -6.76 7.39
N ASP A 503 -30.61 -5.94 8.00
CA ASP A 503 -31.01 -4.66 8.61
C ASP A 503 -31.77 -3.76 7.61
N ASP A 504 -32.71 -2.93 8.11
CA ASP A 504 -33.57 -2.05 7.28
C ASP A 504 -32.81 -1.14 6.29
N LYS A 505 -31.54 -0.85 6.57
CA LYS A 505 -30.66 0.01 5.74
C LYS A 505 -29.66 -0.78 4.89
N SER A 506 -29.89 -2.08 4.72
CA SER A 506 -29.03 -2.97 3.95
C SER A 506 -28.93 -2.55 2.47
N GLU A 507 -27.71 -2.42 1.98
CA GLU A 507 -27.39 -2.09 0.59
C GLU A 507 -27.14 -3.34 -0.28
N TYR A 508 -27.38 -4.55 0.23
CA TYR A 508 -27.16 -5.79 -0.50
C TYR A 508 -28.29 -6.05 -1.49
N ASP A 509 -27.93 -6.55 -2.68
CA ASP A 509 -28.90 -7.09 -3.64
C ASP A 509 -29.52 -8.42 -3.15
N ASP A 510 -30.62 -8.81 -3.78
CA ASP A 510 -31.39 -9.99 -3.36
C ASP A 510 -30.67 -11.31 -3.62
N ILE A 511 -29.71 -11.35 -4.56
CA ILE A 511 -28.91 -12.55 -4.84
C ILE A 511 -27.93 -12.78 -3.69
N ALA A 512 -27.24 -11.73 -3.25
CA ALA A 512 -26.38 -11.76 -2.08
C ALA A 512 -27.16 -12.09 -0.80
N LYS A 513 -28.33 -11.48 -0.59
CA LYS A 513 -29.21 -11.79 0.56
C LYS A 513 -29.64 -13.26 0.57
N ALA A 514 -30.01 -13.82 -0.59
CA ALA A 514 -30.37 -15.24 -0.68
C ALA A 514 -29.20 -16.15 -0.32
N ALA A 515 -27.99 -15.84 -0.78
CA ALA A 515 -26.78 -16.59 -0.44
C ALA A 515 -26.45 -16.51 1.05
N VAL A 516 -26.56 -15.33 1.66
CA VAL A 516 -26.37 -15.12 3.11
C VAL A 516 -27.42 -15.89 3.92
N PHE A 517 -28.69 -15.85 3.50
CA PHE A 517 -29.77 -16.61 4.14
C PHE A 517 -29.46 -18.13 4.15
N ALA A 518 -29.00 -18.67 3.02
CA ALA A 518 -28.59 -20.07 2.92
C ALA A 518 -27.41 -20.38 3.86
N SER A 519 -26.41 -19.49 3.95
CA SER A 519 -25.27 -19.66 4.87
C SER A 519 -25.72 -19.67 6.34
N LEU A 520 -26.65 -18.81 6.75
CA LEU A 520 -27.23 -18.82 8.10
C LEU A 520 -27.96 -20.14 8.39
N GLN A 521 -28.71 -20.68 7.43
CA GLN A 521 -29.36 -22.00 7.58
C GLN A 521 -28.34 -23.12 7.75
N GLU A 522 -27.24 -23.08 6.99
CA GLU A 522 -26.17 -24.07 7.06
C GLU A 522 -25.44 -24.02 8.42
N ILE A 523 -25.12 -22.81 8.91
CA ILE A 523 -24.57 -22.61 10.25
C ILE A 523 -25.51 -23.19 11.30
N ASN A 524 -26.80 -22.85 11.26
CA ASN A 524 -27.79 -23.33 12.24
C ASN A 524 -27.83 -24.87 12.28
N LYS A 525 -27.84 -25.51 11.10
CA LYS A 525 -27.79 -26.96 10.99
C LYS A 525 -26.50 -27.52 11.60
N PHE A 526 -25.35 -26.94 11.25
CA PHE A 526 -24.05 -27.38 11.73
C PHE A 526 -23.92 -27.32 13.26
N THR A 527 -24.31 -26.19 13.87
CA THR A 527 -24.18 -25.96 15.31
C THR A 527 -25.16 -26.81 16.12
N LYS A 528 -26.30 -27.24 15.54
CA LYS A 528 -27.22 -28.22 16.14
C LYS A 528 -26.68 -29.66 16.12
N THR A 529 -25.91 -30.05 15.10
CA THR A 529 -25.44 -31.44 14.94
C THR A 529 -24.08 -31.75 15.56
N ASN A 530 -23.21 -30.75 15.75
CA ASN A 530 -21.79 -30.96 16.07
C ASN A 530 -21.39 -30.70 17.55
N SER A 531 -22.34 -30.57 18.47
CA SER A 531 -22.09 -30.12 19.87
C SER A 531 -21.77 -31.24 20.88
N ARG A 532 -20.74 -32.08 20.64
CA ARG A 532 -20.50 -33.28 21.49
C ARG A 532 -19.68 -33.04 22.76
N LYS A 533 -18.81 -32.02 22.82
CA LYS A 533 -18.04 -31.66 24.03
C LYS A 533 -18.71 -30.52 24.81
N PRO A 534 -18.75 -30.53 26.16
CA PRO A 534 -19.48 -29.53 26.96
C PRO A 534 -19.08 -28.06 26.70
N ASP A 535 -17.79 -27.80 26.51
CA ASP A 535 -17.21 -26.49 26.27
C ASP A 535 -17.50 -25.95 24.86
N VAL A 536 -17.50 -26.82 23.85
CA VAL A 536 -17.95 -26.49 22.48
C VAL A 536 -19.46 -26.31 22.43
N LYS A 537 -20.20 -27.09 23.23
CA LYS A 537 -21.66 -27.07 23.27
C LYS A 537 -22.21 -25.71 23.67
N ASN A 538 -21.65 -25.06 24.69
CA ASN A 538 -22.12 -23.73 25.11
C ASN A 538 -21.92 -22.68 24.02
N HIS A 539 -20.79 -22.72 23.33
CA HIS A 539 -20.52 -21.82 22.20
C HIS A 539 -21.51 -22.04 21.06
N TYR A 540 -21.73 -23.29 20.63
CA TYR A 540 -22.69 -23.58 19.56
C TYR A 540 -24.14 -23.30 19.96
N LEU A 541 -24.51 -23.47 21.23
CA LEU A 541 -25.82 -23.03 21.73
C LEU A 541 -25.99 -21.51 21.62
N TYR A 542 -24.95 -20.75 21.91
CA TYR A 542 -24.97 -19.29 21.75
C TYR A 542 -25.12 -18.88 20.28
N LEU A 543 -24.38 -19.52 19.36
CA LEU A 543 -24.55 -19.28 17.91
C LEU A 543 -25.94 -19.67 17.42
N ASN A 544 -26.45 -20.84 17.84
CA ASN A 544 -27.83 -21.27 17.54
C ASN A 544 -28.83 -20.23 18.01
N TRP A 545 -28.70 -19.73 19.24
CA TRP A 545 -29.60 -18.72 19.77
C TRP A 545 -29.62 -17.45 18.92
N LYS A 546 -28.46 -16.97 18.43
CA LYS A 546 -28.40 -15.81 17.52
C LYS A 546 -29.17 -16.07 16.22
N VAL A 547 -28.89 -17.20 15.58
CA VAL A 547 -29.48 -17.53 14.27
C VAL A 547 -30.97 -17.87 14.39
N ASP A 548 -31.38 -18.58 15.43
CA ASP A 548 -32.80 -18.89 15.68
C ASP A 548 -33.58 -17.61 16.02
N SER A 549 -33.01 -16.68 16.80
CA SER A 549 -33.65 -15.37 17.08
C SER A 549 -33.87 -14.58 15.79
N PHE A 550 -32.88 -14.58 14.88
CA PHE A 550 -33.03 -13.96 13.56
C PHE A 550 -34.20 -14.59 12.76
N PHE A 551 -34.33 -15.91 12.73
CA PHE A 551 -35.43 -16.57 12.02
C PHE A 551 -36.80 -16.44 12.71
N GLU A 552 -36.86 -16.02 13.98
CA GLU A 552 -38.11 -15.73 14.69
C GLU A 552 -38.60 -14.29 14.43
N ASP A 553 -37.68 -13.36 14.17
CA ASP A 553 -37.99 -11.94 13.92
C ASP A 553 -38.44 -11.64 12.47
N TYR A 554 -38.20 -12.56 11.53
CA TYR A 554 -38.59 -12.49 10.10
C TYR A 554 -39.58 -13.60 9.72
#